data_AF-A0A7Y0HUD0-F1
#
_entry.id   AF-A0A7Y0HUD0-F1
#
_cell.length_a   1.000
_cell.length_b   1.000
_cell.length_c   1.000
_cell.angle_alpha   90.00
_cell.angle_beta   90.00
_cell.angle_gamma   90.00
#
_symmetry.space_group_name_H-M   'P 1'
#
loop_
_entity.id
_entity.type
_entity.pdbx_description
1 polymer ?
#
loop_
_entity_poly.entity_id
_entity_poly.type
_entity_poly.pdbx_seq_one_letter_code
_entity_poly.pdbx_strand_id
1 'polypeptide(L)'
;MRTSPTNRSRTFTRSEMRYLKMLPAVAGVSATRITYSDEFRDEATRRYLAGQSPVQIFREAGLDPSLVGYKRIERSFARWKAAARSGASGTRAAGTASSPGIQHTSSVTAEPSIDSMISSSNNTVPSAIERAWNNADPKVREAMGEPKTARDEDSRDHLIARQALRIADLENLVDRLYREIDDLRKAGERTAKERTAIERKTNERKTGDCKAINHRAVGRSTRNSSQSFPRG
;
A
#
# COMPACT_ATOMS: atom_id res chain seq x y z
N MET A 1 2.46 -26.49 -25.68
CA MET A 1 3.10 -25.56 -24.73
C MET A 1 2.79 -24.13 -25.17
N ARG A 2 1.95 -23.38 -24.45
CA ARG A 2 1.64 -21.98 -24.79
C ARG A 2 2.77 -21.10 -24.24
N THR A 3 3.68 -20.68 -25.09
CA THR A 3 4.70 -19.68 -24.75
C THR A 3 4.01 -18.34 -24.52
N SER A 4 4.18 -17.76 -23.33
CA SER A 4 3.62 -16.47 -22.97
C SER A 4 4.18 -15.37 -23.87
N PRO A 5 3.35 -14.42 -24.35
CA PRO A 5 3.79 -13.39 -25.29
C PRO A 5 4.85 -12.50 -24.64
N THR A 6 6.03 -12.47 -25.23
CA THR A 6 7.11 -11.58 -24.79
C THR A 6 6.66 -10.13 -24.94
N ASN A 7 6.57 -9.41 -23.81
CA ASN A 7 6.20 -8.00 -23.69
C ASN A 7 7.21 -7.08 -24.40
N ARG A 8 7.15 -7.06 -25.74
CA ARG A 8 7.74 -6.03 -26.58
C ARG A 8 6.66 -4.95 -26.72
N SER A 9 6.74 -3.95 -25.82
CA SER A 9 5.86 -2.78 -25.72
C SER A 9 4.37 -3.03 -25.50
N ARG A 10 3.98 -3.52 -24.32
CA ARG A 10 2.61 -3.25 -23.82
C ARG A 10 2.52 -1.80 -23.33
N THR A 11 1.45 -1.11 -23.71
CA THR A 11 1.05 0.16 -23.11
C THR A 11 0.08 -0.11 -21.95
N PHE A 12 0.23 0.63 -20.86
CA PHE A 12 -0.70 0.58 -19.74
C PHE A 12 -2.01 1.27 -20.11
N THR A 13 -3.12 0.62 -19.81
CA THR A 13 -4.46 1.21 -19.87
C THR A 13 -4.61 2.28 -18.80
N ARG A 14 -5.58 3.19 -18.99
CA ARG A 14 -5.83 4.27 -18.03
C ARG A 14 -6.20 3.75 -16.64
N SER A 15 -6.91 2.63 -16.58
CA SER A 15 -7.27 1.94 -15.34
C SER A 15 -6.04 1.35 -14.64
N GLU A 16 -5.17 0.65 -15.36
CA GLU A 16 -3.90 0.13 -14.82
C GLU A 16 -3.00 1.26 -14.31
N MET A 17 -2.90 2.37 -15.05
CA MET A 17 -2.12 3.53 -14.61
C MET A 17 -2.67 4.15 -13.33
N ARG A 18 -3.99 4.25 -13.19
CA ARG A 18 -4.63 4.77 -11.98
C ARG A 18 -4.32 3.86 -10.79
N TYR A 19 -4.46 2.54 -10.96
CA TYR A 19 -4.13 1.57 -9.93
C TYR A 19 -2.66 1.69 -9.49
N LEU A 20 -1.73 1.69 -10.44
CA LEU A 20 -0.30 1.77 -10.14
C LEU A 20 0.08 3.08 -9.43
N LYS A 21 -0.60 4.19 -9.71
CA LYS A 21 -0.38 5.49 -9.02
C LYS A 21 -0.83 5.50 -7.56
N MET A 22 -1.70 4.58 -7.15
CA MET A 22 -2.17 4.50 -5.76
C MET A 22 -1.21 3.70 -4.87
N LEU A 23 -0.23 3.00 -5.44
CA LEU A 23 0.70 2.17 -4.68
C LEU A 23 1.86 3.01 -4.13
N PRO A 24 2.24 2.84 -2.84
CA PRO A 24 3.37 3.58 -2.25
C PRO A 24 4.73 3.23 -2.89
N ALA A 25 4.81 2.06 -3.54
CA ALA A 25 6.00 1.61 -4.26
C ALA A 25 6.31 2.40 -5.55
N VAL A 26 5.37 3.22 -6.02
CA VAL A 26 5.42 3.87 -7.33
C VAL A 26 5.43 5.39 -7.19
N ALA A 27 6.53 6.01 -7.62
CA ALA A 27 6.66 7.47 -7.68
C ALA A 27 5.92 8.07 -8.89
N GLY A 28 5.78 7.33 -9.99
CA GLY A 28 5.06 7.82 -11.16
C GLY A 28 4.89 6.78 -12.25
N VAL A 29 3.89 6.98 -13.10
CA VAL A 29 3.54 6.06 -14.18
C VAL A 29 3.22 6.83 -15.45
N SER A 30 3.86 6.43 -16.55
CA SER A 30 3.55 6.82 -17.92
C SER A 30 2.95 5.64 -18.68
N ALA A 31 2.46 5.85 -19.90
CA ALA A 31 1.85 4.82 -20.73
C ALA A 31 2.75 3.59 -20.95
N THR A 32 4.08 3.74 -20.87
CA THR A 32 5.03 2.64 -21.11
C THR A 32 5.96 2.34 -19.94
N ARG A 33 6.15 3.30 -19.02
CA ARG A 33 7.20 3.25 -17.98
C ARG A 33 6.62 3.46 -16.59
N ILE A 34 7.11 2.67 -15.65
CA ILE A 34 6.89 2.86 -14.21
C ILE A 34 8.17 3.44 -13.62
N THR A 35 8.02 4.48 -12.82
CA THR A 35 9.06 5.04 -11.97
C THR A 35 8.77 4.59 -10.54
N TYR A 36 9.69 3.82 -9.98
CA TYR A 36 9.60 3.32 -8.61
C TYR A 36 10.04 4.41 -7.62
N SER A 37 9.48 4.39 -6.41
CA SER A 37 9.97 5.24 -5.32
C SER A 37 11.36 4.79 -4.88
N ASP A 38 12.15 5.74 -4.37
CA ASP A 38 13.49 5.45 -3.87
C ASP A 38 13.42 4.51 -2.65
N GLU A 39 12.49 4.77 -1.72
CA GLU A 39 12.23 3.92 -0.55
C GLU A 39 11.95 2.47 -0.95
N PHE A 40 11.06 2.24 -1.92
CA PHE A 40 10.75 0.89 -2.38
C PHE A 40 11.94 0.22 -3.06
N ARG A 41 12.70 0.95 -3.89
CA ARG A 41 13.89 0.40 -4.54
C ARG A 41 14.90 -0.10 -3.50
N ASP A 42 15.16 0.70 -2.48
CA ASP A 42 16.20 0.42 -1.50
C ASP A 42 15.78 -0.77 -0.62
N GLU A 43 14.53 -0.78 -0.16
CA GLU A 43 13.96 -1.91 0.59
C GLU A 43 13.87 -3.19 -0.25
N ALA A 44 13.44 -3.10 -1.50
CA ALA A 44 13.39 -4.24 -2.41
C ALA A 44 14.79 -4.82 -2.64
N THR A 45 15.79 -3.96 -2.81
CA THR A 45 17.18 -4.39 -3.00
C THR A 45 17.70 -5.10 -1.75
N ARG A 46 17.45 -4.54 -0.56
CA ARG A 46 17.82 -5.15 0.73
C ARG A 46 17.21 -6.54 0.90
N ARG A 47 15.91 -6.70 0.67
CA ARG A 47 15.20 -7.99 0.76
C ARG A 47 15.71 -9.01 -0.25
N TYR A 48 15.99 -8.57 -1.48
CA TYR A 48 16.55 -9.45 -2.50
C TYR A 48 17.95 -9.96 -2.12
N LEU A 49 18.79 -9.11 -1.55
CA LEU A 49 20.11 -9.53 -1.04
C LEU A 49 20.00 -10.49 0.15
N ALA A 50 18.92 -10.39 0.94
CA ALA A 50 18.58 -11.36 1.98
C ALA A 50 18.00 -12.69 1.43
N GLY A 51 17.95 -12.87 0.11
CA GLY A 51 17.54 -14.13 -0.53
C GLY A 51 16.05 -14.22 -0.91
N GLN A 52 15.26 -13.17 -0.69
CA GLN A 52 13.86 -13.18 -1.11
C GLN A 52 13.70 -13.11 -2.64
N SER A 53 12.66 -13.77 -3.16
CA SER A 53 12.37 -13.78 -4.60
C SER A 53 11.93 -12.39 -5.10
N PRO A 54 12.51 -11.86 -6.20
CA PRO A 54 12.07 -10.62 -6.84
C PRO A 54 10.57 -10.54 -7.10
N VAL A 55 10.00 -11.67 -7.50
CA VAL A 55 8.57 -11.81 -7.84
C VAL A 55 7.72 -11.63 -6.59
N GLN A 56 8.16 -12.19 -5.47
CA GLN A 56 7.47 -12.10 -4.20
C GLN A 56 7.48 -10.66 -3.66
N ILE A 57 8.65 -10.01 -3.66
CA ILE A 57 8.80 -8.61 -3.21
C ILE A 57 7.87 -7.68 -4.00
N PHE A 58 7.79 -7.86 -5.32
CA PHE A 58 6.90 -7.07 -6.16
C PHE A 58 5.42 -7.39 -5.92
N ARG A 59 5.06 -8.67 -5.72
CA ARG A 59 3.69 -9.08 -5.42
C ARG A 59 3.21 -8.51 -4.08
N GLU A 60 4.05 -8.52 -3.05
CA GLU A 60 3.76 -7.91 -1.73
C GLU A 60 3.52 -6.40 -1.83
N ALA A 61 4.22 -5.72 -2.75
CA ALA A 61 4.05 -4.29 -3.02
C ALA A 61 2.86 -3.96 -3.94
N GLY A 62 2.02 -4.94 -4.31
CA GLY A 62 0.90 -4.76 -5.25
C GLY A 62 1.31 -4.67 -6.72
N LEU A 63 2.56 -4.97 -7.05
CA LEU A 63 3.11 -4.92 -8.40
C LEU A 63 3.15 -6.33 -9.02
N ASP A 64 1.97 -6.87 -9.37
CA ASP A 64 1.86 -8.23 -9.93
C ASP A 64 2.77 -8.44 -11.17
N PRO A 65 3.56 -9.52 -11.23
CA PRO A 65 4.29 -9.94 -12.44
C PRO A 65 3.46 -10.01 -13.72
N SER A 66 2.16 -10.26 -13.62
CA SER A 66 1.21 -10.26 -14.75
C SER A 66 0.94 -8.85 -15.27
N LEU A 67 1.01 -7.84 -14.41
CA LEU A 67 0.82 -6.42 -14.73
C LEU A 67 2.14 -5.76 -15.16
N VAL A 68 3.21 -5.95 -14.39
CA VAL A 68 4.51 -5.33 -14.65
C VAL A 68 5.30 -6.11 -15.70
N GLY A 69 5.24 -7.44 -15.65
CA GLY A 69 6.01 -8.35 -16.49
C GLY A 69 7.27 -8.89 -15.79
N TYR A 70 7.43 -10.21 -15.75
CA TYR A 70 8.60 -10.90 -15.18
C TYR A 70 9.94 -10.32 -15.63
N LYS A 71 10.14 -10.13 -16.94
CA LYS A 71 11.39 -9.57 -17.48
C LYS A 71 11.67 -8.13 -17.06
N ARG A 72 10.63 -7.35 -16.76
CA ARG A 72 10.80 -5.97 -16.26
C ARG A 72 11.24 -5.97 -14.80
N ILE A 73 10.75 -6.92 -14.00
CA ILE A 73 11.18 -7.12 -12.61
C ILE A 73 12.67 -7.50 -12.58
N GLU A 74 13.06 -8.53 -13.33
CA GLU A 74 14.46 -8.97 -13.44
C GLU A 74 15.40 -7.80 -13.83
N ARG A 75 15.04 -7.06 -14.89
CA ARG A 75 15.85 -5.93 -15.39
C ARG A 75 15.93 -4.78 -14.39
N SER A 76 14.89 -4.56 -13.59
CA SER A 76 14.90 -3.53 -12.55
C SER A 76 15.92 -3.87 -11.47
N PHE A 77 15.90 -5.09 -10.95
CA PHE A 77 16.91 -5.56 -10.00
C PHE A 77 18.34 -5.55 -10.57
N ALA A 78 18.52 -5.97 -11.82
CA ALA A 78 19.84 -5.90 -12.46
C ALA A 78 20.40 -4.47 -12.47
N ARG A 79 19.56 -3.47 -12.78
CA ARG A 79 19.92 -2.05 -12.77
C ARG A 79 20.18 -1.53 -11.37
N TRP A 80 19.34 -1.87 -10.40
CA TRP A 80 19.48 -1.40 -9.01
C TRP A 80 20.73 -1.97 -8.34
N LYS A 81 21.03 -3.26 -8.57
CA LYS A 81 22.28 -3.88 -8.10
C LYS A 81 23.52 -3.25 -8.74
N ALA A 82 23.46 -2.92 -10.03
CA ALA A 82 24.54 -2.21 -10.67
C ALA A 82 24.77 -0.85 -10.00
N ALA A 83 23.71 -0.05 -9.79
CA ALA A 83 23.80 1.24 -9.13
C ALA A 83 24.32 1.16 -7.69
N ALA A 84 23.87 0.17 -6.90
CA ALA A 84 24.32 -0.03 -5.53
C ALA A 84 25.82 -0.36 -5.44
N ARG A 85 26.35 -1.17 -6.38
CA ARG A 85 27.79 -1.48 -6.44
C ARG A 85 28.65 -0.29 -6.87
N SER A 86 28.08 0.62 -7.64
CA SER A 86 28.80 1.78 -8.17
C SER A 86 28.88 2.95 -7.18
N GLY A 87 28.26 2.85 -5.99
CA GLY A 87 28.14 3.97 -5.04
C GLY A 87 27.35 5.18 -5.57
N ALA A 88 26.92 5.13 -6.84
CA ALA A 88 26.23 6.18 -7.55
C ALA A 88 24.73 6.11 -7.24
N SER A 89 24.39 6.38 -5.98
CA SER A 89 23.05 6.83 -5.65
C SER A 89 22.92 8.29 -6.10
N GLY A 90 22.36 8.49 -7.30
CA GLY A 90 21.83 9.79 -7.69
C GLY A 90 22.24 10.30 -9.06
N THR A 91 21.21 10.61 -9.85
CA THR A 91 21.21 11.49 -11.02
C THR A 91 21.79 10.95 -12.34
N ARG A 92 20.94 11.01 -13.38
CA ARG A 92 21.29 10.75 -14.77
C ARG A 92 22.04 11.96 -15.32
N ALA A 93 23.29 11.78 -15.76
CA ALA A 93 23.91 12.61 -16.78
C ALA A 93 24.98 11.80 -17.54
N ALA A 94 25.29 12.25 -18.74
CA ALA A 94 25.95 11.54 -19.83
C ALA A 94 27.40 11.11 -19.56
N GLY A 95 27.84 10.10 -20.33
CA GLY A 95 29.09 10.23 -21.08
C GLY A 95 30.34 9.54 -20.53
N THR A 96 30.77 8.55 -21.30
CA THR A 96 32.17 8.31 -21.66
C THR A 96 33.00 7.35 -20.80
N ALA A 97 33.62 6.43 -21.54
CA ALA A 97 34.48 5.34 -21.15
C ALA A 97 35.59 5.69 -20.15
N SER A 98 35.96 4.70 -19.31
CA SER A 98 37.29 4.08 -19.32
C SER A 98 37.36 2.92 -18.31
N SER A 99 37.74 1.73 -18.79
CA SER A 99 38.42 0.71 -17.98
C SER A 99 39.83 1.23 -17.62
N PRO A 100 40.39 0.87 -16.45
CA PRO A 100 41.19 -0.35 -16.30
C PRO A 100 40.86 -1.10 -14.98
N GLY A 101 40.98 -2.43 -14.86
CA GLY A 101 42.22 -3.17 -14.58
C GLY A 101 42.79 -2.78 -13.19
N ILE A 102 43.15 -3.63 -12.23
CA ILE A 102 43.35 -5.07 -12.14
C ILE A 102 43.77 -5.37 -10.66
N GLN A 103 43.36 -6.52 -10.12
CA GLN A 103 44.00 -7.38 -9.09
C GLN A 103 44.15 -7.00 -7.58
N HIS A 104 43.63 -7.94 -6.79
CA HIS A 104 44.02 -8.44 -5.46
C HIS A 104 45.36 -7.96 -4.86
N THR A 105 45.33 -7.48 -3.62
CA THR A 105 46.20 -7.96 -2.52
C THR A 105 45.54 -7.71 -1.15
N SER A 106 45.81 -8.63 -0.24
CA SER A 106 45.30 -8.74 1.12
C SER A 106 45.87 -7.63 2.03
N SER A 107 45.02 -6.99 2.83
CA SER A 107 45.45 -6.25 4.02
C SER A 107 44.34 -6.32 5.06
N VAL A 108 44.60 -7.14 6.07
CA VAL A 108 43.78 -7.38 7.24
C VAL A 108 43.80 -6.15 8.16
N THR A 109 42.65 -5.51 8.34
CA THR A 109 42.34 -4.73 9.53
C THR A 109 41.01 -5.25 10.05
N ALA A 110 41.12 -6.15 11.02
CA ALA A 110 40.01 -6.82 11.66
C ALA A 110 39.24 -5.82 12.55
N GLU A 111 37.95 -5.67 12.25
CA GLU A 111 36.94 -5.18 13.18
C GLU A 111 35.80 -6.23 13.19
N PRO A 112 35.18 -6.49 14.36
CA PRO A 112 34.74 -7.81 14.76
C PRO A 112 33.46 -8.27 14.05
N SER A 113 33.48 -9.50 13.56
CA SER A 113 32.33 -10.18 12.96
C SER A 113 31.23 -10.44 14.00
N ILE A 114 29.98 -10.34 13.54
CA ILE A 114 28.74 -10.61 14.28
C ILE A 114 28.71 -12.04 14.89
N ASP A 115 29.50 -12.98 14.35
CA ASP A 115 29.69 -14.32 14.92
C ASP A 115 30.35 -14.30 16.32
N SER A 116 31.11 -13.26 16.66
CA SER A 116 31.79 -13.16 17.96
C SER A 116 30.83 -12.81 19.13
N MET A 117 29.69 -12.15 18.83
CA MET A 117 28.67 -11.83 19.85
C MET A 117 27.80 -13.04 20.20
N ILE A 118 27.59 -13.98 19.28
CA ILE A 118 26.76 -15.18 19.54
C ILE A 118 27.56 -16.20 20.37
N SER A 119 28.88 -16.27 20.23
CA SER A 119 29.71 -17.21 20.99
C SER A 119 29.96 -16.81 22.45
N SER A 120 29.84 -15.52 22.80
CA SER A 120 30.11 -15.06 24.18
C SER A 120 28.96 -15.34 25.16
N SER A 121 27.75 -15.64 24.68
CA SER A 121 26.58 -15.92 25.53
C SER A 121 26.26 -17.41 25.69
N ASN A 122 26.95 -18.30 24.96
CA ASN A 122 26.69 -19.73 25.00
C ASN A 122 27.78 -20.47 25.78
N ASN A 123 28.05 -20.03 27.02
CA ASN A 123 28.73 -20.88 28.00
C ASN A 123 27.71 -21.67 28.84
N THR A 124 26.64 -22.14 28.18
CA THR A 124 25.69 -23.04 28.79
C THR A 124 26.30 -24.42 28.75
N VAL A 125 26.80 -24.85 29.91
CA VAL A 125 27.17 -26.23 30.20
C VAL A 125 26.02 -27.13 29.69
N PRO A 126 26.23 -27.97 28.65
CA PRO A 126 25.12 -28.74 28.07
C PRO A 126 24.46 -29.58 29.15
N SER A 127 23.13 -29.51 29.22
CA SER A 127 22.35 -30.17 30.27
C SER A 127 22.70 -31.65 30.33
N ALA A 128 22.59 -32.28 31.51
CA ALA A 128 22.84 -33.72 31.65
C ALA A 128 22.02 -34.56 30.63
N ILE A 129 20.83 -34.07 30.28
CA ILE A 129 19.93 -34.66 29.28
C ILE A 129 20.50 -34.52 27.86
N GLU A 130 21.05 -33.37 27.51
CA GLU A 130 21.62 -33.07 26.19
C GLU A 130 22.93 -33.83 25.95
N ARG A 131 23.76 -33.97 27.00
CA ARG A 131 24.99 -34.79 26.97
C ARG A 131 24.68 -36.28 26.81
N ALA A 132 23.65 -36.77 27.50
CA ALA A 132 23.22 -38.16 27.38
C ALA A 132 22.69 -38.47 25.97
N TRP A 133 21.98 -37.54 25.33
CA TRP A 133 21.46 -37.72 23.97
C TRP A 133 22.57 -37.76 22.90
N ASN A 134 23.60 -36.91 23.05
CA ASN A 134 24.72 -36.88 22.11
C ASN A 134 25.63 -38.10 22.18
N ASN A 135 25.74 -38.72 23.35
CA ASN A 135 26.54 -39.94 23.58
C ASN A 135 25.72 -41.24 23.44
N ALA A 136 24.40 -41.16 23.24
CA ALA A 136 23.54 -42.33 23.06
C ALA A 136 23.76 -42.97 21.67
N ASP A 137 23.66 -44.30 21.64
CA ASP A 137 23.77 -45.10 20.42
C ASP A 137 22.76 -44.60 19.35
N PRO A 138 23.17 -44.40 18.09
CA PRO A 138 22.32 -43.86 17.02
C PRO A 138 20.99 -44.61 16.85
N LYS A 139 20.95 -45.92 17.13
CA LYS A 139 19.71 -46.73 17.06
C LYS A 139 18.71 -46.38 18.16
N VAL A 140 19.20 -45.89 19.31
CA VAL A 140 18.40 -45.47 20.48
C VAL A 140 17.89 -44.05 20.29
N ARG A 141 18.65 -43.17 19.61
CA ARG A 141 18.23 -41.80 19.26
C ARG A 141 17.05 -41.81 18.29
N GLU A 142 17.05 -42.72 17.32
CA GLU A 142 15.96 -42.87 16.35
C GLU A 142 14.67 -43.39 17.01
N ALA A 143 14.77 -44.24 18.03
CA ALA A 143 13.62 -44.76 18.76
C ALA A 143 13.02 -43.78 19.80
N MET A 144 13.82 -42.85 20.33
CA MET A 144 13.40 -41.90 21.38
C MET A 144 12.80 -40.59 20.85
N GLY A 145 13.04 -40.23 19.58
CA GLY A 145 12.65 -38.94 19.01
C GLY A 145 13.45 -37.75 19.59
N GLU A 146 13.61 -36.66 18.83
CA GLU A 146 14.33 -35.48 19.32
C GLU A 146 13.61 -34.87 20.54
N PRO A 147 14.33 -34.56 21.64
CA PRO A 147 13.73 -33.87 22.77
C PRO A 147 13.37 -32.44 22.36
N LYS A 148 12.09 -32.20 22.05
CA LYS A 148 11.57 -30.85 21.82
C LYS A 148 11.72 -30.04 23.10
N THR A 149 12.51 -28.99 23.04
CA THR A 149 12.68 -28.04 24.14
C THR A 149 11.34 -27.35 24.39
N ALA A 150 10.62 -27.76 25.43
CA ALA A 150 9.31 -27.20 25.81
C ALA A 150 9.31 -25.65 25.92
N ARG A 151 10.48 -25.05 26.18
CA ARG A 151 10.67 -23.59 26.30
C ARG A 151 10.50 -22.81 24.99
N ASP A 152 10.77 -23.44 23.83
CA ASP A 152 10.69 -22.77 22.52
C ASP A 152 9.30 -22.85 21.91
N GLU A 153 8.47 -23.81 22.34
CA GLU A 153 7.05 -23.89 22.01
C GLU A 153 6.27 -22.81 22.77
N ASP A 154 6.45 -22.70 24.08
CA ASP A 154 5.77 -21.69 24.91
C ASP A 154 6.06 -20.26 24.42
N SER A 155 7.32 -19.91 24.13
CA SER A 155 7.67 -18.56 23.68
C SER A 155 7.04 -18.18 22.34
N ARG A 156 6.93 -19.14 21.40
CA ARG A 156 6.28 -18.93 20.11
C ARG A 156 4.77 -18.81 20.27
N ASP A 157 4.16 -19.66 21.09
CA ASP A 157 2.72 -19.70 21.29
C ASP A 157 2.22 -18.44 22.01
N HIS A 158 3.00 -17.89 22.95
CA HIS A 158 2.68 -16.60 23.58
C HIS A 158 2.76 -15.44 22.57
N LEU A 159 3.74 -15.45 21.65
CA LEU A 159 3.85 -14.44 20.60
C LEU A 159 2.70 -14.54 19.59
N ILE A 160 2.32 -15.76 19.21
CA ILE A 160 1.17 -16.04 18.34
C ILE A 160 -0.12 -15.55 18.99
N ALA A 161 -0.34 -15.86 20.28
CA ALA A 161 -1.52 -15.41 21.02
C ALA A 161 -1.58 -13.88 21.12
N ARG A 162 -0.45 -13.23 21.41
CA ARG A 162 -0.33 -11.77 21.44
C ARG A 162 -0.67 -11.14 20.08
N GLN A 163 -0.20 -11.75 18.99
CA GLN A 163 -0.48 -11.28 17.63
C GLN A 163 -1.94 -11.50 17.25
N ALA A 164 -2.53 -12.65 17.57
CA ALA A 164 -3.93 -12.95 17.27
C ALA A 164 -4.89 -11.95 17.95
N LEU A 165 -4.64 -11.60 19.21
CA LEU A 165 -5.40 -10.57 19.91
C LEU A 165 -5.27 -9.21 19.22
N ARG A 166 -4.06 -8.82 18.82
CA ARG A 166 -3.83 -7.56 18.11
C ARG A 166 -4.54 -7.52 16.75
N ILE A 167 -4.58 -8.65 16.03
CA ILE A 167 -5.29 -8.76 14.76
C ILE A 167 -6.79 -8.54 14.98
N ALA A 168 -7.39 -9.21 15.95
CA ALA A 168 -8.82 -9.04 16.26
C ALA A 168 -9.17 -7.59 16.65
N ASP A 169 -8.32 -6.91 17.42
CA ASP A 169 -8.51 -5.50 17.76
C ASP A 169 -8.49 -4.58 16.52
N LEU A 170 -7.55 -4.85 15.61
CA LEU A 170 -7.42 -4.07 14.38
C LEU A 170 -8.60 -4.31 13.43
N GLU A 171 -9.05 -5.56 13.29
CA GLU A 171 -10.24 -5.91 12.50
C GLU A 171 -11.48 -5.19 13.04
N ASN A 172 -11.70 -5.21 14.36
CA ASN A 172 -12.80 -4.51 15.01
C ASN A 172 -12.76 -2.99 14.79
N LEU A 173 -11.56 -2.39 14.79
CA LEU A 173 -11.40 -0.95 14.53
C LEU A 173 -11.72 -0.61 13.08
N VAL A 174 -11.27 -1.44 12.14
CA VAL A 174 -11.56 -1.28 10.72
C VAL A 174 -13.07 -1.34 10.46
N ASP A 175 -13.75 -2.33 11.03
CA ASP A 175 -15.21 -2.47 10.92
C ASP A 175 -15.98 -1.29 11.53
N ARG A 176 -15.46 -0.70 12.60
CA ARG A 176 -16.03 0.51 13.20
C ARG A 176 -15.87 1.71 12.28
N LEU A 177 -14.66 1.93 11.75
CA LEU A 177 -14.36 3.06 10.87
C LEU A 177 -15.16 2.98 9.57
N TYR A 178 -15.33 1.79 8.99
CA TYR A 178 -16.17 1.62 7.81
C TYR A 178 -17.65 1.96 8.08
N ARG A 179 -18.19 1.55 9.24
CA ARG A 179 -19.55 1.93 9.66
C ARG A 179 -19.69 3.45 9.80
N GLU A 180 -18.72 4.10 10.42
CA GLU A 180 -18.71 5.56 10.58
C GLU A 180 -18.68 6.30 9.23
N ILE A 181 -17.85 5.84 8.28
CA ILE A 181 -17.81 6.40 6.93
C ILE A 181 -19.18 6.26 6.25
N ASP A 182 -19.83 5.11 6.35
CA ASP A 182 -21.15 4.90 5.74
C ASP A 182 -22.24 5.73 6.38
N ASP A 183 -22.20 5.91 7.70
CA ASP A 183 -23.14 6.78 8.41
C ASP A 183 -22.93 8.25 8.03
N LEU A 184 -21.69 8.71 7.90
CA LEU A 184 -21.35 10.04 7.40
C LEU A 184 -21.84 10.26 5.96
N ARG A 185 -21.70 9.25 5.09
CA ARG A 185 -22.22 9.30 3.73
C ARG A 185 -23.75 9.44 3.72
N LYS A 186 -24.45 8.63 4.51
CA LYS A 186 -25.92 8.71 4.65
C LYS A 186 -26.36 10.04 5.25
N ALA A 187 -25.63 10.58 6.23
CA ALA A 187 -25.88 11.90 6.79
C ALA A 187 -25.73 12.99 5.70
N GLY A 188 -24.67 12.91 4.88
CA GLY A 188 -24.48 13.76 3.71
C GLY A 188 -25.68 13.73 2.77
N GLU A 189 -26.16 12.54 2.40
CA GLU A 189 -27.35 12.37 1.55
C GLU A 189 -28.62 12.97 2.18
N ARG A 190 -28.82 12.80 3.49
CA ARG A 190 -29.95 13.40 4.22
C ARG A 190 -29.87 14.93 4.17
N THR A 191 -28.70 15.51 4.44
CA THR A 191 -28.54 16.97 4.37
C THR A 191 -28.73 17.52 2.96
N ALA A 192 -28.30 16.77 1.93
CA ALA A 192 -28.53 17.15 0.54
C ALA A 192 -30.02 17.12 0.17
N LYS A 193 -30.76 16.08 0.60
CA LYS A 193 -32.22 15.97 0.41
C LYS A 193 -32.98 17.07 1.16
N GLU A 194 -32.56 17.42 2.37
CA GLU A 194 -33.17 18.51 3.13
C GLU A 194 -32.96 19.86 2.43
N ARG A 195 -31.75 20.13 1.94
CA ARG A 195 -31.45 21.35 1.18
C ARG A 195 -32.32 21.49 -0.07
N THR A 196 -32.47 20.42 -0.86
CA THR A 196 -33.31 20.46 -2.06
C THR A 196 -34.80 20.59 -1.74
N ALA A 197 -35.27 19.97 -0.65
CA ALA A 197 -36.65 20.12 -0.18
C ALA A 197 -36.94 21.56 0.27
N ILE A 198 -36.02 22.19 1.00
CA ILE A 198 -36.11 23.61 1.39
C ILE A 198 -36.15 24.49 0.13
N GLU A 199 -35.24 24.28 -0.81
CA GLU A 199 -35.19 25.05 -2.06
C GLU A 199 -36.51 24.96 -2.83
N ARG A 200 -37.07 23.76 -2.98
CA ARG A 200 -38.39 23.55 -3.60
C ARG A 200 -39.50 24.33 -2.87
N LYS A 201 -39.57 24.23 -1.53
CA LYS A 201 -40.55 24.98 -0.72
C LYS A 201 -40.38 26.51 -0.84
N THR A 202 -39.16 27.00 -1.03
CA THR A 202 -38.93 28.44 -1.26
C THR A 202 -39.38 28.87 -2.64
N ASN A 203 -39.18 28.04 -3.67
CA ASN A 203 -39.56 28.34 -5.04
C ASN A 203 -41.09 28.30 -5.24
N GLU A 204 -41.77 27.37 -4.56
CA GLU A 204 -43.24 27.29 -4.52
C GLU A 204 -43.86 28.52 -3.85
N ARG A 205 -43.29 29.00 -2.73
CA ARG A 205 -43.72 30.26 -2.08
C ARG A 205 -43.53 31.48 -3.00
N LYS A 206 -42.35 31.63 -3.61
CA LYS A 206 -42.09 32.71 -4.59
C LYS A 206 -43.07 32.68 -5.77
N THR A 207 -43.41 31.49 -6.26
CA THR A 207 -44.38 31.32 -7.36
C THR A 207 -45.80 31.70 -6.93
N GLY A 208 -46.19 31.34 -5.70
CA GLY A 208 -47.48 31.74 -5.11
C GLY A 208 -47.61 33.26 -4.94
N ASP A 209 -46.56 33.91 -4.44
CA ASP A 209 -46.52 35.37 -4.27
C ASP A 209 -46.59 36.10 -5.63
N CYS A 210 -45.86 35.64 -6.66
CA CYS A 210 -45.96 36.19 -8.02
C CYS A 210 -47.37 36.07 -8.60
N LYS A 211 -48.08 34.95 -8.36
CA LYS A 211 -49.48 34.77 -8.78
C LYS A 211 -50.43 35.69 -8.02
N ALA A 212 -50.23 35.86 -6.72
CA ALA A 212 -51.04 36.75 -5.89
C ALA A 212 -50.89 38.23 -6.28
N ILE A 213 -49.67 38.65 -6.64
CA ILE A 213 -49.40 40.00 -7.16
C ILE A 213 -50.11 40.24 -8.50
N ASN A 214 -50.07 39.26 -9.41
CA ASN A 214 -50.66 39.41 -10.74
C ASN A 214 -52.21 39.49 -10.70
N HIS A 215 -52.87 38.69 -9.84
CA HIS A 215 -54.32 38.78 -9.66
C HIS A 215 -54.78 40.11 -9.03
N ARG A 216 -53.97 40.74 -8.17
CA ARG A 216 -54.31 42.03 -7.54
C ARG A 216 -54.24 43.21 -8.50
N ALA A 217 -53.41 43.14 -9.54
CA ALA A 217 -53.29 44.17 -10.57
C ALA A 217 -54.51 44.19 -11.51
N VAL A 218 -55.11 43.05 -11.82
CA VAL A 218 -56.28 42.95 -12.72
C VAL A 218 -57.58 43.43 -12.05
N GLY A 219 -57.69 43.34 -10.71
CA GLY A 219 -58.90 43.75 -9.97
C GLY A 219 -59.01 45.24 -9.62
N ARG A 220 -57.99 46.08 -9.90
CA ARG A 220 -57.99 47.51 -9.53
C ARG A 220 -58.31 48.47 -10.68
N SER A 221 -58.48 47.98 -11.91
CA SER A 221 -58.66 48.81 -13.11
C SER A 221 -60.12 49.19 -13.44
N THR A 222 -61.13 48.76 -12.68
CA THR A 222 -62.56 48.96 -13.03
C THR A 222 -63.33 49.93 -12.14
N ARG A 223 -62.65 50.77 -11.34
CA ARG A 223 -63.34 51.68 -10.40
C ARG A 223 -62.84 53.13 -10.48
N ASN A 224 -62.87 53.72 -11.68
CA ASN A 224 -62.87 55.19 -11.81
C ASN A 224 -63.36 55.66 -13.19
N SER A 225 -64.67 55.54 -13.47
CA SER A 225 -65.31 56.30 -14.56
C SER A 225 -66.83 56.35 -14.37
N SER A 226 -67.28 57.18 -13.43
CA SER A 226 -68.67 57.64 -13.35
C SER A 226 -68.79 58.81 -12.37
N GLN A 227 -68.22 59.96 -12.74
CA GLN A 227 -68.65 61.24 -12.17
C GLN A 227 -69.18 62.12 -13.30
N SER A 228 -70.46 61.92 -13.57
CA SER A 228 -71.35 62.84 -14.27
C SER A 228 -71.54 64.11 -13.44
N PHE A 229 -71.32 65.28 -14.02
CA PHE A 229 -71.84 66.56 -13.51
C PHE A 229 -72.63 67.27 -14.62
N PRO A 230 -73.78 67.88 -14.29
CA PRO A 230 -74.75 68.36 -15.27
C PRO A 230 -74.44 69.77 -15.78
N ARG A 231 -75.02 70.06 -16.95
CA ARG A 231 -74.99 71.35 -17.64
C ARG A 231 -75.75 72.43 -16.85
N GLY A 232 -75.20 73.63 -16.84
CA GLY A 232 -75.82 74.90 -16.47
C GLY A 232 -75.06 76.02 -17.16
#